data_AF-A0A2Z3V6U0-F1
#
_entry.id   AF-A0A2Z3V6U0-F1
#
_cell.length_a   1.000
_cell.length_b   1.000
_cell.length_c   1.000
_cell.angle_alpha   90.00
_cell.angle_beta   90.00
_cell.angle_gamma   90.00
#
_symmetry.space_group_name_H-M   'P 1'
#
loop_
_entity.id
_entity.type
_entity.pdbx_description
1 polymer ?
#
loop_
_entity_poly.entity_id
_entity_poly.type
_entity_poly.pdbx_seq_one_letter_code
_entity_poly.pdbx_strand_id
1 'polypeptide(L)'
;MPDNAVLSIRFHPVAGEDVYVMSGDFAGEAEALEAIAHALDERRSLVLTRTRYGSEADVNGMVVNLANVVSVRVSKPESVEAGQYL
;
A
#
# COMPACT_ATOMS: atom_id res chain seq x y z
N MET A 1 -11.60 -6.14 -16.50
CA MET A 1 -10.93 -4.96 -15.90
C MET A 1 -9.44 -5.16 -16.07
N PRO A 2 -8.62 -4.12 -16.29
CA PRO A 2 -7.18 -4.34 -16.41
C PRO A 2 -6.69 -5.00 -15.11
N ASP A 3 -5.87 -6.05 -15.26
CA ASP A 3 -5.12 -6.66 -14.18
C ASP A 3 -4.09 -5.64 -13.68
N ASN A 4 -4.54 -4.66 -12.88
CA ASN A 4 -3.63 -3.77 -12.20
C ASN A 4 -2.70 -4.62 -11.33
N ALA A 5 -1.40 -4.40 -11.47
CA ALA A 5 -0.42 -5.03 -10.60
C ALA A 5 -0.77 -4.67 -9.15
N VAL A 6 -1.06 -5.68 -8.33
CA VAL A 6 -1.25 -5.45 -6.90
C VAL A 6 0.08 -4.96 -6.34
N LEU A 7 0.09 -3.85 -5.62
CA LEU A 7 1.27 -3.27 -4.99
C LEU A 7 1.24 -3.51 -3.48
N SER A 8 2.41 -3.75 -2.92
CA SER A 8 2.64 -3.72 -1.48
C SER A 8 2.96 -2.29 -1.05
N ILE A 9 2.16 -1.73 -0.16
CA ILE A 9 2.35 -0.41 0.43
C ILE A 9 2.61 -0.59 1.93
N ARG A 10 3.76 -0.10 2.39
CA ARG A 10 4.14 -0.10 3.81
C ARG A 10 4.22 1.34 4.32
N PHE A 11 3.42 1.63 5.33
CA PHE A 11 3.46 2.91 6.05
C PHE A 11 4.28 2.73 7.33
N HIS A 12 5.24 3.64 7.54
CA HIS A 12 6.08 3.68 8.73
C HIS A 12 5.60 4.81 9.65
N PRO A 13 4.74 4.53 10.64
CA PRO A 13 4.25 5.57 11.53
C PRO A 13 5.32 6.05 12.50
N VAL A 14 5.12 7.24 13.08
CA VAL A 14 5.99 7.81 14.14
C VAL A 14 6.07 6.88 15.36
N ALA A 15 4.99 6.16 15.65
CA ALA A 15 4.92 5.20 16.75
C ALA A 15 3.98 4.04 16.38
N GLY A 16 4.25 2.86 16.96
CA GLY A 16 3.50 1.63 16.69
C GLY A 16 4.18 0.76 15.64
N GLU A 17 3.45 -0.24 15.16
CA GLU A 17 3.91 -1.17 14.13
C GLU A 17 3.70 -0.61 12.73
N ASP A 18 4.55 -1.03 11.79
CA ASP A 18 4.38 -0.73 10.37
C ASP A 18 3.02 -1.26 9.88
N VAL A 19 2.33 -0.45 9.09
CA VAL A 19 1.05 -0.84 8.47
C VAL A 19 1.34 -1.34 7.06
N TYR A 20 1.04 -2.62 6.81
CA TYR A 20 1.24 -3.26 5.51
C TYR A 20 -0.08 -3.49 4.80
N VAL A 21 -0.18 -3.06 3.55
CA VAL A 21 -1.40 -3.16 2.74
C VAL A 21 -1.06 -3.58 1.32
N MET A 22 -1.82 -4.53 0.80
CA MET A 22 -1.82 -4.82 -0.63
C MET A 22 -2.88 -3.98 -1.31
N SER A 23 -2.54 -3.16 -2.30
CA SER A 23 -3.47 -2.30 -3.01
C SER A 23 -3.43 -2.57 -4.51
N GLY A 24 -4.61 -2.74 -5.11
CA GLY A 24 -4.77 -2.78 -6.57
C GLY A 24 -5.05 -1.42 -7.18
N ASP A 25 -5.14 -0.34 -6.38
CA ASP A 25 -5.65 0.97 -6.79
C ASP A 25 -4.84 1.61 -7.92
N PHE A 26 -3.54 1.34 -8.00
CA PHE A 26 -2.60 1.96 -8.93
C PHE A 26 -2.18 0.98 -10.05
N ALA A 27 -1.78 1.52 -11.20
CA ALA A 27 -1.21 0.73 -12.29
C ALA A 27 0.27 0.37 -12.06
N GLY A 28 0.97 1.09 -11.18
CA GLY A 28 2.37 0.80 -10.83
C GLY A 28 2.95 1.66 -9.71
N GLU A 29 4.19 1.35 -9.33
CA GLU A 29 4.87 1.98 -8.18
C GLU A 29 4.99 3.51 -8.32
N ALA A 30 5.30 4.01 -9.52
CA ALA A 30 5.47 5.44 -9.77
C ALA A 30 4.18 6.24 -9.55
N GLU A 31 3.05 5.75 -10.08
CA GLU A 31 1.73 6.37 -9.89
C GLU A 31 1.31 6.36 -8.41
N ALA A 32 1.56 5.24 -7.72
CA ALA A 32 1.28 5.13 -6.29
C ALA A 32 2.10 6.15 -5.48
N LEU A 33 3.40 6.29 -5.77
CA LEU A 33 4.27 7.25 -5.09
C LEU A 33 3.83 8.69 -5.36
N GLU A 34 3.46 9.03 -6.60
CA GLU A 34 2.95 10.35 -6.95
C GLU A 34 1.64 10.67 -6.21
N ALA A 35 0.69 9.73 -6.18
CA ALA A 35 -0.57 9.91 -5.47
C ALA A 35 -0.38 10.07 -3.95
N ILE A 36 0.54 9.31 -3.35
CA ILE A 36 0.87 9.39 -1.92
C ILE A 36 1.56 10.72 -1.61
N ALA A 37 2.54 11.13 -2.42
CA ALA A 37 3.22 12.41 -2.26
C ALA A 37 2.23 13.58 -2.39
N HIS A 38 1.33 13.51 -3.38
CA HIS A 38 0.29 14.51 -3.57
C HIS A 38 -0.69 14.59 -2.38
N ALA A 39 -1.05 13.45 -1.78
CA ALA A 39 -1.86 13.43 -0.56
C ALA A 39 -1.12 14.05 0.65
N LEU A 40 0.18 13.77 0.80
CA LEU A 40 1.04 14.37 1.82
C LEU A 40 1.14 15.88 1.66
N ASP A 41 1.46 16.35 0.46
CA ASP A 41 1.70 17.77 0.15
C ASP A 41 0.44 18.60 0.40
N GLU A 42 -0.72 18.07 0.03
CA GLU A 42 -2.01 18.71 0.27
C GLU A 42 -2.56 18.48 1.68
N ARG A 43 -1.86 17.72 2.53
CA ARG A 43 -2.31 17.33 3.87
C ARG A 43 -3.70 16.68 3.86
N ARG A 44 -3.99 15.92 2.81
CA ARG A 44 -5.24 15.16 2.64
C ARG A 44 -5.03 13.72 3.10
N SER A 45 -6.14 13.06 3.43
CA SER A 45 -6.11 11.62 3.62
C SER A 45 -5.86 10.92 2.28
N LEU A 46 -5.10 9.83 2.31
CA LEU A 46 -5.01 8.91 1.18
C LEU A 46 -6.19 7.95 1.24
N VAL A 47 -6.95 7.87 0.15
CA VAL A 47 -8.07 6.93 0.04
C VAL A 47 -7.66 5.81 -0.91
N LEU A 48 -7.74 4.58 -0.42
CA LEU A 48 -7.52 3.37 -1.19
C LEU A 48 -8.84 2.58 -1.24
N THR A 49 -9.27 2.14 -2.42
CA THR A 49 -10.58 1.51 -2.61
C THR A 49 -10.48 0.01 -2.83
N ARG A 50 -9.27 -0.48 -3.16
CA ARG A 50 -9.02 -1.88 -3.49
C ARG A 50 -7.85 -2.41 -2.68
N THR A 51 -8.06 -2.56 -1.38
CA THR A 51 -7.01 -2.99 -0.43
C THR A 51 -7.28 -4.35 0.20
N ARG A 52 -6.22 -5.06 0.56
CA ARG A 52 -6.25 -6.21 1.47
C ARG A 52 -5.28 -5.98 2.60
N TYR A 53 -5.70 -6.27 3.83
CA TYR A 53 -4.87 -6.13 5.01
C TYR A 53 -4.40 -7.51 5.49
N GLY A 54 -3.09 -7.67 5.70
CA GLY A 54 -2.53 -8.95 6.11
C GLY A 54 -2.87 -10.11 5.16
N SER A 55 -3.42 -11.19 5.70
CA SER A 55 -3.83 -12.40 4.96
C SER A 55 -5.32 -12.42 4.59
N GLU A 56 -6.02 -11.28 4.70
CA GLU A 56 -7.44 -11.20 4.34
C GLU A 56 -7.66 -11.47 2.85
N ALA A 57 -8.67 -12.29 2.54
CA ALA A 57 -9.06 -12.59 1.16
C ALA A 57 -9.92 -11.46 0.56
N ASP A 58 -10.66 -10.75 1.41
CA ASP A 58 -11.63 -9.75 0.99
C ASP A 58 -10.97 -8.42 0.64
N VAL A 59 -11.49 -7.78 -0.41
CA VAL A 59 -11.05 -6.46 -0.86
C VAL A 59 -11.88 -5.40 -0.14
N ASN A 60 -11.20 -4.52 0.58
CA ASN A 60 -11.77 -3.47 1.41
C ASN A 60 -11.31 -2.08 0.95
N GLY A 61 -12.07 -1.06 1.34
CA GLY A 61 -11.64 0.33 1.26
C GLY A 61 -10.91 0.75 2.54
N MET A 62 -9.91 1.62 2.42
CA MET A 62 -9.13 2.15 3.53
C MET A 62 -8.88 3.65 3.34
N VAL A 63 -9.02 4.41 4.43
CA VAL A 63 -8.62 5.82 4.49
C VAL A 63 -7.44 5.95 5.43
N VAL A 64 -6.32 6.50 4.94
CA VAL A 64 -5.09 6.67 5.71
C VAL A 64 -4.87 8.15 6.00
N ASN A 65 -4.74 8.47 7.28
CA ASN A 65 -4.21 9.76 7.69
C ASN A 65 -2.68 9.71 7.67
N LEU A 66 -2.06 10.52 6.82
CA LEU A 66 -0.61 10.55 6.65
C LEU A 66 0.11 11.46 7.65
N ALA A 67 -0.59 12.17 8.54
CA ALA A 67 -0.01 13.14 9.48
C ALA A 67 1.01 12.53 10.46
N ASN A 68 0.89 11.23 10.76
CA ASN A 68 1.78 10.52 11.67
C ASN A 68 2.64 9.47 10.95
N VAL A 69 2.83 9.60 9.64
CA VAL A 69 3.66 8.71 8.82
C VAL A 69 4.99 9.37 8.51
N VAL A 70 6.09 8.70 8.85
CA VAL A 70 7.47 9.19 8.64
C VAL A 70 7.95 8.86 7.23
N SER A 71 7.61 7.67 6.74
CA SER A 71 7.94 7.25 5.38
C SER A 71 6.93 6.24 4.85
N VAL A 72 6.84 6.16 3.53
CA VAL A 72 6.02 5.18 2.83
C VAL A 72 6.90 4.46 1.81
N ARG A 73 6.83 3.13 1.81
CA ARG A 73 7.48 2.29 0.80
C ARG A 73 6.40 1.66 -0.07
N VAL A 74 6.58 1.77 -1.38
CA VAL A 74 5.78 1.04 -2.37
C VAL A 74 6.70 0.06 -3.07
N SER A 75 6.24 -1.17 -3.24
CA SER A 75 6.96 -2.20 -3.99
C SER A 75 5.96 -3.16 -4.64
N LYS A 76 6.42 -3.89 -5.65
CA LYS A 76 5.73 -5.12 -6.05
C LYS A 76 5.63 -6.08 -4.85
N PRO A 77 4.57 -6.91 -4.77
CA PRO A 77 4.48 -7.97 -3.79
C PRO A 77 5.66 -8.90 -4.04
N GLU A 78 6.35 -9.31 -2.98
CA GLU A 78 7.30 -10.40 -3.11
C GLU A 78 6.50 -11.61 -3.61
N SER A 79 6.82 -12.08 -4.82
CA SER A 79 6.33 -13.37 -5.26
C SER A 79 6.94 -14.38 -4.30
N VAL A 80 6.11 -15.00 -3.46
CA VAL A 80 6.49 -16.23 -2.79
C VAL A 80 6.58 -17.29 -3.89
N GLU A 81 7.61 -17.24 -4.73
CA GLU A 81 8.17 -18.48 -5.22
C GLU A 81 8.58 -19.20 -3.95
N ALA A 82 7.76 -20.17 -3.56
CA ALA A 82 8.08 -21.12 -2.53
C ALA A 82 9.42 -21.73 -2.90
N GLY A 83 10.50 -21.12 -2.39
CA GLY A 83 11.77 -21.77 -2.15
C GLY A 83 11.44 -22.92 -1.23
N GLN A 84 11.10 -24.03 -1.88
CA GLN A 84 10.87 -25.35 -1.36
C GLN A 84 11.91 -25.57 -0.26
N TYR A 85 11.47 -25.54 1.00
CA TYR A 85 12.32 -25.98 2.10
C TYR A 85 12.68 -27.45 1.81
N LEU A 86 13.92 -27.65 1.35
CA LEU A 86 14.66 -28.91 1.41
C LEU A 86 15.33 -29.01 2.78
#